data_AF-A0AAW9IL43-F1
#
_entry.id   AF-A0AAW9IL43-F1
#
_cell.length_a   1.000
_cell.length_b   1.000
_cell.length_c   1.000
_cell.angle_alpha   90.00
_cell.angle_beta   90.00
_cell.angle_gamma   90.00
#
_symmetry.space_group_name_H-M   'P 1'
#
loop_
_entity.id
_entity.type
_entity.pdbx_description
1 polymer ?
#
loop_
_entity_poly.entity_id
_entity_poly.type
_entity_poly.pdbx_seq_one_letter_code
_entity_poly.pdbx_strand_id
1 'polypeptide(L)'
;GYITIRGGHRIGIAGECVLVNGEVRTIRNISSLNIRICREVIGCSNEIMKYITKDDRVFNTLIVSPPKCGKTTILRDIAKNISSGMPIVKLKGKKVSVIDERSEIAACFNGVPQLDVGIRSDVLDNCLKKDGMIMSI
;
A
#
# COMPACT_ATOMS: atom_id res chain seq x y z
N GLY A 1 8.99 8.10 14.25
CA GLY A 1 8.92 7.86 12.79
C GLY A 1 9.42 6.48 12.47
N TYR A 2 9.53 6.14 11.18
CA TYR A 2 10.14 4.91 10.70
C TYR A 2 10.95 5.21 9.44
N ILE A 3 11.90 4.34 9.10
CA ILE A 3 12.54 4.31 7.78
C ILE A 3 11.98 3.14 6.97
N THR A 4 11.77 3.35 5.67
CA THR A 4 11.46 2.26 4.72
C THR A 4 12.75 1.72 4.15
N ILE A 5 12.87 0.41 4.08
CA ILE A 5 14.02 -0.27 3.47
C ILE A 5 13.57 -1.13 2.28
N ARG A 6 14.52 -1.62 1.49
CA ARG A 6 14.27 -2.56 0.38
C ARG A 6 13.40 -3.73 0.84
N GLY A 7 12.45 -4.15 0.00
CA GLY A 7 11.37 -5.08 0.37
C GLY A 7 10.14 -4.39 0.99
N GLY A 8 10.16 -3.06 1.07
CA GLY A 8 9.05 -2.24 1.57
C GLY A 8 8.85 -2.34 3.08
N HIS A 9 9.80 -2.94 3.80
CA HIS A 9 9.72 -3.11 5.24
C HIS A 9 9.94 -1.78 5.96
N ARG A 10 9.35 -1.66 7.15
CA ARG A 10 9.48 -0.45 7.96
C ARG A 10 10.23 -0.75 9.26
N ILE A 11 11.18 0.10 9.58
CA ILE A 11 11.97 0.01 10.81
C ILE A 11 11.73 1.29 11.62
N GLY A 12 11.01 1.17 12.73
CA GLY A 12 10.97 2.17 13.79
C GLY A 12 12.21 2.05 14.67
N ILE A 13 12.76 3.18 15.08
CA ILE A 13 13.99 3.27 15.88
C ILE A 13 13.64 3.94 17.20
N ALA A 14 14.04 3.34 18.32
CA ALA A 14 14.00 3.97 19.63
C ALA A 14 15.44 4.20 20.13
N GLY A 15 15.68 5.39 20.65
CA GLY A 15 16.97 5.86 21.14
C GLY A 15 16.86 7.31 21.59
N GLU A 16 18.01 7.94 21.82
CA GLU A 16 18.09 9.33 22.25
C GLU A 16 18.14 10.27 21.04
N CYS A 17 17.16 11.16 20.92
CA CYS A 17 17.15 12.20 19.90
C CYS A 17 18.12 13.33 20.27
N VAL A 18 19.08 13.61 19.40
CA VAL A 18 19.96 14.78 19.53
C VAL A 18 19.34 15.94 18.77
N LEU A 19 18.97 16.99 19.49
CA LEU A 19 18.35 18.21 18.95
C LEU A 19 19.39 19.30 18.73
N VAL A 20 19.27 20.04 17.63
CA VAL A 20 20.00 21.29 17.38
C VAL A 20 18.99 22.31 16.89
N ASN A 21 18.90 23.47 17.55
CA ASN A 21 17.92 24.53 17.24
C ASN A 21 16.45 24.03 17.18
N GLY A 22 16.10 23.05 18.02
CA GLY A 22 14.74 22.50 18.06
C GLY A 22 14.44 21.42 17.01
N GLU A 23 15.37 21.14 16.09
CA GLU A 23 15.21 20.09 15.08
C GLU A 23 16.01 18.84 15.43
N VAL A 24 15.44 17.67 15.08
CA VAL A 24 16.12 16.38 15.26
C VAL A 24 17.25 16.25 14.26
N ARG A 25 18.50 16.29 14.74
CA ARG A 25 19.72 16.17 13.94
C ARG A 25 20.12 14.71 13.72
N THR A 26 19.99 13.87 14.74
CA THR A 26 20.30 12.44 14.70
C THR A 26 19.67 11.70 15.88
N ILE A 27 19.68 10.37 15.83
CA ILE A 27 19.39 9.49 16.97
C ILE A 27 20.71 8.80 17.39
N ARG A 28 21.01 8.76 18.68
CA ARG A 28 22.13 8.01 19.27
C ARG A 28 21.62 7.05 20.33
N ASN A 29 22.50 6.17 20.83
CA ASN A 29 22.15 5.20 21.89
C ASN A 29 20.88 4.41 21.52
N ILE A 30 20.86 3.81 20.32
CA ILE A 30 19.72 3.02 19.85
C ILE A 30 19.51 1.85 20.80
N SER A 31 18.35 1.83 21.46
CA SER A 31 18.01 0.83 22.48
C SER A 31 17.10 -0.28 21.96
N SER A 32 16.32 -0.01 20.91
CA SER A 32 15.49 -1.02 20.27
C SER A 32 15.06 -0.66 18.85
N LEU A 33 14.65 -1.67 18.10
CA LEU A 33 14.09 -1.55 16.75
C LEU A 33 12.70 -2.19 16.73
N ASN A 34 11.75 -1.53 16.08
CA ASN A 34 10.43 -2.07 15.76
C ASN A 34 10.37 -2.35 14.26
N ILE A 35 10.39 -3.62 13.88
CA ILE A 35 10.41 -4.03 12.48
C ILE A 35 9.02 -4.52 12.08
N ARG A 36 8.43 -3.85 11.07
CA ARG A 36 7.20 -4.30 10.41
C ARG A 36 7.54 -4.86 9.03
N ILE A 37 7.46 -6.18 8.93
CA ILE A 37 7.71 -6.90 7.67
C ILE A 37 6.50 -6.78 6.76
N CYS A 38 6.73 -6.28 5.55
CA CYS A 38 5.74 -6.27 4.49
C CYS A 38 5.71 -7.64 3.82
N ARG A 39 4.49 -8.13 3.57
CA ARG A 39 4.25 -9.43 2.95
C ARG A 39 3.09 -9.33 1.99
N GLU A 40 3.21 -10.04 0.89
CA GLU A 40 2.15 -10.22 -0.08
C GLU A 40 1.42 -11.56 0.18
N VAL A 41 0.09 -11.52 0.10
CA VAL A 41 -0.76 -12.72 0.07
C VAL A 41 -1.53 -12.67 -1.24
N ILE A 42 -1.09 -13.48 -2.20
CA ILE A 42 -1.65 -13.50 -3.57
C ILE A 42 -2.95 -14.28 -3.59
N GLY A 43 -3.96 -13.74 -4.27
CA GLY A 43 -5.24 -14.42 -4.47
C GLY A 43 -6.18 -14.37 -3.28
N CYS A 44 -5.84 -13.62 -2.22
CA CYS A 44 -6.72 -13.42 -1.07
C CYS A 44 -8.00 -12.63 -1.42
N SER A 45 -8.01 -11.93 -2.57
CA SER A 45 -9.20 -11.25 -3.08
C SER A 45 -10.07 -12.11 -4.01
N ASN A 46 -9.63 -13.29 -4.44
CA ASN A 46 -10.29 -14.05 -5.51
C ASN A 46 -11.78 -14.28 -5.27
N GLU A 47 -12.14 -14.69 -4.05
CA GLU A 47 -13.54 -14.95 -3.68
C GLU A 47 -14.41 -13.70 -3.65
N ILE A 48 -13.83 -12.54 -3.35
CA ILE A 48 -14.61 -11.30 -3.26
C ILE A 48 -14.80 -10.61 -4.61
N MET A 49 -13.93 -10.89 -5.59
CA MET A 49 -13.95 -10.25 -6.91
C MET A 49 -15.30 -10.43 -7.61
N LYS A 50 -15.98 -11.56 -7.40
CA LYS A 50 -17.32 -11.84 -7.96
C LYS A 50 -18.44 -10.95 -7.40
N TYR A 51 -18.25 -10.33 -6.23
CA TYR A 51 -19.22 -9.44 -5.62
C TYR A 51 -18.98 -7.96 -5.96
N ILE A 52 -17.74 -7.62 -6.31
CA ILE A 52 -17.32 -6.23 -6.58
C ILE A 52 -17.10 -5.96 -8.07
N THR A 53 -17.27 -6.97 -8.92
CA THR A 53 -17.19 -6.84 -10.38
C THR A 53 -18.33 -7.57 -11.07
N LYS A 54 -18.81 -7.00 -12.18
CA LYS A 54 -19.81 -7.60 -13.06
C LYS A 54 -19.75 -6.97 -14.44
N ASP A 55 -19.91 -7.75 -15.50
CA ASP A 55 -19.99 -7.27 -16.89
C ASP A 55 -18.86 -6.29 -17.26
N ASP A 56 -17.61 -6.66 -16.91
CA ASP A 56 -16.39 -5.86 -17.10
C ASP A 56 -16.37 -4.48 -16.39
N ARG A 57 -17.24 -4.29 -15.39
CA ARG A 57 -17.30 -3.12 -14.50
C ARG A 57 -16.81 -3.47 -13.09
N VAL A 58 -16.23 -2.48 -12.42
CA VAL A 58 -15.86 -2.53 -11.00
C VAL A 58 -16.83 -1.66 -10.22
N PHE A 59 -17.36 -2.17 -9.12
CA PHE A 59 -18.28 -1.44 -8.25
C PHE A 59 -17.51 -0.66 -7.17
N ASN A 60 -18.06 0.50 -6.79
CA ASN A 60 -17.58 1.26 -5.65
C ASN A 60 -17.72 0.39 -4.40
N THR A 61 -16.58 0.07 -3.77
CA THR A 61 -16.51 -0.89 -2.67
C THR A 61 -15.76 -0.30 -1.50
N LEU A 62 -16.35 -0.37 -0.31
CA LEU A 62 -15.70 -0.02 0.95
C LEU A 62 -15.39 -1.30 1.74
N ILE A 63 -14.11 -1.48 2.12
CA ILE A 63 -13.66 -2.63 2.91
C ILE A 63 -13.53 -2.20 4.38
N VAL A 64 -14.37 -2.77 5.25
CA VAL A 64 -14.41 -2.45 6.68
C VAL A 64 -14.09 -3.70 7.50
N SER A 65 -13.16 -3.57 8.45
CA SER A 65 -12.87 -4.59 9.46
C SER A 65 -12.01 -4.02 10.60
N PRO A 66 -11.86 -4.72 11.73
CA PRO A 66 -10.97 -4.29 12.82
C PRO A 66 -9.49 -4.15 12.39
N PRO A 67 -8.66 -3.45 13.17
CA PRO A 67 -7.22 -3.40 12.93
C PRO A 67 -6.59 -4.80 12.82
N LYS A 68 -5.56 -4.95 12.00
CA LYS A 68 -4.81 -6.21 11.77
C LYS A 68 -5.57 -7.34 11.06
N CYS A 69 -6.82 -7.16 10.62
CA CYS A 69 -7.59 -8.16 9.87
C CYS A 69 -7.32 -8.16 8.34
N GLY A 70 -6.11 -7.82 7.87
CA GLY A 70 -5.74 -7.98 6.46
C GLY A 70 -6.35 -7.00 5.44
N LYS A 71 -7.00 -5.90 5.86
CA LYS A 71 -7.62 -4.90 4.94
C LYS A 71 -6.71 -4.43 3.82
N THR A 72 -5.51 -3.98 4.16
CA THR A 72 -4.56 -3.47 3.17
C THR A 72 -4.08 -4.59 2.26
N THR A 73 -3.92 -5.80 2.80
CA THR A 73 -3.49 -6.98 2.04
C THR A 73 -4.51 -7.33 0.95
N ILE A 74 -5.80 -7.35 1.29
CA ILE A 74 -6.86 -7.65 0.32
C ILE A 74 -7.07 -6.50 -0.67
N LEU A 75 -7.00 -5.24 -0.22
CA LEU A 75 -7.12 -4.07 -1.09
C LEU A 75 -6.03 -4.04 -2.17
N ARG A 76 -4.79 -4.39 -1.80
CA ARG A 76 -3.66 -4.51 -2.73
C ARG A 76 -3.88 -5.60 -3.77
N ASP A 77 -4.34 -6.78 -3.34
CA ASP A 77 -4.61 -7.91 -4.24
C ASP A 77 -5.79 -7.61 -5.19
N ILE A 78 -6.82 -6.89 -4.73
CA ILE A 78 -7.89 -6.35 -5.58
C ILE A 78 -7.31 -5.39 -6.64
N ALA A 79 -6.49 -4.41 -6.23
CA ALA A 79 -5.90 -3.45 -7.14
C ALA A 79 -5.07 -4.15 -8.24
N LYS A 80 -4.25 -5.12 -7.83
CA LYS A 80 -3.49 -5.99 -8.74
C LYS A 80 -4.38 -6.75 -9.73
N ASN A 81 -5.46 -7.36 -9.26
CA ASN A 81 -6.38 -8.13 -10.09
C ASN A 81 -7.18 -7.26 -11.06
N ILE A 82 -7.62 -6.07 -10.64
CA ILE A 82 -8.27 -5.08 -11.52
C ILE A 82 -7.28 -4.58 -12.58
N SER A 83 -6.08 -4.24 -12.15
CA SER A 83 -5.02 -3.70 -13.01
C SER A 83 -4.58 -4.72 -14.06
N SER A 84 -4.41 -5.98 -13.65
CA SER A 84 -3.97 -7.07 -14.52
C SER A 84 -5.09 -7.63 -15.39
N GLY A 85 -6.33 -7.59 -14.90
CA GLY A 85 -7.47 -8.30 -15.44
C GLY A 85 -7.64 -9.68 -14.80
N MET A 86 -8.87 -10.16 -14.75
CA MET A 86 -9.21 -11.42 -14.09
C MET A 86 -10.25 -12.21 -14.91
N PRO A 87 -9.80 -13.18 -15.74
CA PRO A 87 -10.67 -13.92 -16.66
C PRO A 87 -11.82 -14.68 -15.98
N ILE A 88 -11.61 -15.20 -14.77
CA ILE A 88 -12.63 -15.98 -14.04
C ILE A 88 -13.89 -15.17 -13.70
N VAL A 89 -13.76 -13.85 -13.56
CA VAL A 89 -14.90 -12.90 -13.40
C VAL A 89 -15.16 -12.07 -14.66
N LYS A 90 -14.58 -12.46 -15.80
CA LYS A 90 -14.67 -11.77 -17.10
C LYS A 90 -14.27 -10.29 -17.03
N LEU A 91 -13.32 -9.94 -16.15
CA LEU A 91 -12.81 -8.59 -15.99
C LEU A 91 -11.57 -8.39 -16.86
N LYS A 92 -11.60 -7.42 -17.78
CA LYS A 92 -10.41 -6.97 -18.52
C LYS A 92 -9.54 -6.07 -17.63
N GLY A 93 -8.24 -6.06 -17.87
CA GLY A 93 -7.33 -5.18 -17.15
C GLY A 93 -7.70 -3.71 -17.32
N LYS A 94 -7.70 -2.96 -16.23
CA LYS A 94 -8.02 -1.52 -16.19
C LYS A 94 -6.80 -0.72 -15.73
N LYS A 95 -6.75 0.57 -16.03
CA LYS A 95 -5.80 1.47 -15.36
C LYS A 95 -6.23 1.66 -13.91
N VAL A 96 -5.29 1.62 -12.98
CA VAL A 96 -5.55 1.78 -11.55
C VAL A 96 -4.61 2.85 -11.00
N SER A 97 -5.14 3.80 -10.23
CA SER A 97 -4.32 4.71 -9.41
C SER A 97 -4.41 4.24 -7.96
N VAL A 98 -3.26 3.94 -7.36
CA VAL A 98 -3.14 3.61 -5.93
C VAL A 98 -2.69 4.86 -5.19
N ILE A 99 -3.57 5.39 -4.34
CA ILE A 99 -3.28 6.58 -3.52
C ILE A 99 -3.17 6.13 -2.06
N ASP A 100 -1.97 6.24 -1.48
CA ASP A 100 -1.68 5.75 -0.14
C ASP A 100 -0.88 6.76 0.69
N GLU A 101 -1.40 7.07 1.87
CA GLU A 101 -0.81 8.01 2.84
C GLU A 101 0.25 7.37 3.74
N ARG A 102 0.28 6.04 3.81
CA ARG A 102 1.05 5.31 4.84
C ARG A 102 2.11 4.38 4.27
N SER A 103 2.25 4.33 2.94
CA SER A 103 3.15 3.43 2.22
C SER A 103 2.98 1.97 2.64
N GLU A 104 1.74 1.48 2.62
CA GLU A 104 1.38 0.11 2.99
C GLU A 104 0.92 -0.74 1.80
N ILE A 105 0.33 -0.15 0.76
CA ILE A 105 -0.21 -0.89 -0.41
C ILE A 105 0.91 -1.32 -1.34
N ALA A 106 1.65 -0.38 -1.93
CA ALA A 106 2.79 -0.69 -2.79
C ALA A 106 4.11 -0.81 -2.00
N ALA A 107 4.13 -0.25 -0.77
CA ALA A 107 5.27 -0.18 0.12
C ALA A 107 6.55 0.31 -0.59
N CYS A 108 6.45 1.46 -1.27
CA CYS A 108 7.52 1.92 -2.16
C CYS A 108 8.83 2.20 -1.40
N PHE A 109 9.94 1.85 -2.03
CA PHE A 109 11.28 2.20 -1.56
C PHE A 109 11.98 3.00 -2.66
N ASN A 110 12.39 4.24 -2.35
CA ASN A 110 12.97 5.19 -3.31
C ASN A 110 12.14 5.35 -4.60
N GLY A 111 10.81 5.48 -4.46
CA GLY A 111 9.88 5.64 -5.57
C GLY A 111 9.55 4.36 -6.34
N VAL A 112 10.15 3.22 -5.97
CA VAL A 112 9.90 1.94 -6.63
C VAL A 112 8.96 1.08 -5.78
N PRO A 113 7.78 0.66 -6.30
CA PRO A 113 6.91 -0.32 -5.64
C PRO A 113 7.67 -1.59 -5.25
N GLN A 114 7.45 -2.07 -4.03
CA GLN A 114 8.09 -3.28 -3.51
C GLN A 114 7.11 -4.46 -3.45
N LEU A 115 5.82 -4.18 -3.47
CA LEU A 115 4.75 -5.17 -3.57
C LEU A 115 4.01 -5.01 -4.89
N ASP A 116 3.56 -6.12 -5.44
CA ASP A 116 2.82 -6.13 -6.70
C ASP A 116 1.43 -5.50 -6.52
N VAL A 117 1.18 -4.46 -7.32
CA VAL A 117 -0.09 -3.72 -7.43
C VAL A 117 -0.68 -3.83 -8.83
N GLY A 118 -0.11 -4.66 -9.70
CA GLY A 118 -0.53 -4.89 -11.08
C GLY A 118 0.20 -4.04 -12.13
N ILE A 119 0.14 -4.53 -13.37
CA ILE A 119 0.87 -4.04 -14.55
C ILE A 119 0.44 -2.64 -15.04
N ARG A 120 -0.78 -2.21 -14.76
CA ARG A 120 -1.39 -0.96 -15.26
C ARG A 120 -1.68 0.01 -14.12
N SER A 121 -0.80 0.01 -13.12
CA SER A 121 -1.01 0.74 -11.87
C SER A 121 -0.03 1.90 -11.73
N ASP A 122 -0.56 3.09 -11.52
CA ASP A 122 0.18 4.26 -11.05
C ASP A 122 0.08 4.34 -9.52
N VAL A 123 1.15 4.75 -8.85
CA VAL A 123 1.21 4.78 -7.38
C VAL A 123 1.60 6.17 -6.88
N LEU A 124 0.69 6.79 -6.11
CA LEU A 124 0.94 8.00 -5.34
C LEU A 124 1.20 7.60 -3.88
N ASP A 125 2.47 7.32 -3.57
CA ASP A 125 2.93 6.83 -2.27
C ASP A 125 3.26 7.96 -1.29
N ASN A 126 2.89 7.79 -0.01
CA ASN A 126 2.90 8.84 1.02
C ASN A 126 2.19 10.13 0.57
N CYS A 127 1.16 10.00 -0.27
CA CYS A 127 0.37 11.11 -0.80
C CYS A 127 -0.95 11.24 -0.03
N LEU A 128 -1.31 12.46 0.39
CA LEU A 128 -2.61 12.73 1.00
C LEU A 128 -3.73 12.34 0.05
N LYS A 129 -4.73 11.60 0.55
CA LYS A 129 -5.82 11.09 -0.30
C LYS A 129 -6.52 12.21 -1.07
N LYS A 130 -6.78 13.33 -0.39
CA LYS A 130 -7.42 14.50 -0.99
C LYS A 130 -6.64 15.03 -2.22
N ASP A 131 -5.33 15.09 -2.13
CA ASP A 131 -4.48 15.68 -3.16
C ASP A 131 -4.25 14.65 -4.27
N GLY A 132 -4.00 13.39 -3.90
CA GLY A 132 -3.85 12.30 -4.85
C GLY A 132 -5.10 12.05 -5.69
N MET A 133 -6.31 12.21 -5.12
CA MET A 133 -7.56 12.06 -5.89
C MET A 133 -7.69 13.15 -6.97
N ILE A 134 -7.21 14.37 -6.72
CA ILE A 134 -7.18 15.45 -7.70
C ILE A 134 -6.08 15.22 -8.75
N MET A 135 -4.96 14.62 -8.36
CA MET A 135 -3.87 14.29 -9.30
C MET A 135 -4.21 13.10 -10.22
N SER A 136 -5.13 12.23 -9.81
CA SER A 136 -5.46 10.97 -10.50
C SER A 136 -6.53 11.11 -11.60
N ILE A 137 -6.73 12.33 -12.12
CA ILE A 137 -7.75 12.65 -13.13
C ILE A 137 -7.32 12.17 -14.52
#